data_AF-A0A3L7SMA5-F1
#
_entry.id   AF-A0A3L7SMA5-F1
#
_cell.length_a   1.000
_cell.length_b   1.000
_cell.length_c   1.000
_cell.angle_alpha   90.00
_cell.angle_beta   90.00
_cell.angle_gamma   90.00
#
_symmetry.space_group_name_H-M   'P 1'
#
loop_
_entity.id
_entity.type
_entity.pdbx_description
1 polymer ?
#
loop_
_entity_poly.entity_id
_entity_poly.type
_entity_poly.pdbx_seq_one_letter_code
_entity_poly.pdbx_strand_id
1 'polypeptide(L)'
;MRWAIMAASMAMAVPAFGDDTEEIKPLSVEQATELVATTKGALFLDRGTILTPETAEILARHDGALYLREVDVLTPELAEALAKHSGEINFEVSTLTKEAAEVLAKHKGSLDICVLTTLSEGVAEALATHDGSVGLHSLKTLSLEDAETLSKLKDWLCLPSLSALSPEVAEALAKHQDALILGECTDLSPEVAEALAKHNGMLNLKYQTSLTDQAAAALAKHRGWLTLDIGTLTPGAALALAKHEGRLDFSGLKTLCDEAASALAKHRGELNLGHLETLSAEAAEMLRSNPDIRLPEKFR
;
A
#
# COMPACT_ATOMS: atom_id res chain seq x y z
N MET A 1 -22.09 5.41 -7.15
CA MET A 1 -21.01 4.51 -6.69
C MET A 1 -19.72 5.29 -6.81
N ARG A 2 -19.10 5.60 -5.68
CA ARG A 2 -18.03 6.60 -5.54
C ARG A 2 -16.73 6.02 -6.08
N TRP A 3 -16.30 6.53 -7.22
CA TRP A 3 -14.94 6.37 -7.73
C TRP A 3 -14.07 7.38 -6.97
N ALA A 4 -13.02 6.90 -6.29
CA ALA A 4 -12.03 7.77 -5.66
C ALA A 4 -11.22 8.44 -6.77
N ILE A 5 -11.55 9.71 -7.00
CA ILE A 5 -10.77 10.62 -7.83
C ILE A 5 -9.43 10.82 -7.12
N MET A 6 -8.32 10.57 -7.82
CA MET A 6 -7.05 11.23 -7.53
C MET A 6 -7.32 12.73 -7.55
N ALA A 7 -7.62 13.30 -6.38
CA ALA A 7 -7.55 14.72 -6.20
C ALA A 7 -6.05 15.03 -6.19
N ALA A 8 -5.56 15.60 -7.30
CA ALA A 8 -4.41 16.47 -7.26
C ALA A 8 -4.76 17.61 -6.28
N SER A 9 -4.55 17.36 -4.99
CA SER A 9 -4.66 18.38 -3.96
C SER A 9 -3.49 19.30 -4.21
N MET A 10 -3.82 20.54 -4.56
CA MET A 10 -2.87 21.62 -4.77
C MET A 10 -2.17 21.85 -3.43
N ALA A 11 -1.04 21.16 -3.24
CA ALA A 11 -0.21 21.25 -2.06
C ALA A 11 0.30 22.70 -1.96
N MET A 12 -0.22 23.47 -1.02
CA MET A 12 0.56 24.59 -0.51
C MET A 12 1.61 23.98 0.40
N ALA A 13 2.81 23.75 -0.14
CA ALA A 13 4.01 23.73 0.68
C ALA A 13 4.03 25.07 1.44
N VAL A 14 3.76 25.01 2.74
CA VAL A 14 3.81 26.20 3.61
C VAL A 14 5.28 26.65 3.63
N PRO A 15 5.58 27.94 3.46
CA PRO A 15 6.90 28.40 3.08
C PRO A 15 7.95 28.03 4.13
N ALA A 16 9.11 27.61 3.63
CA ALA A 16 10.34 27.45 4.37
C ALA A 16 10.54 28.63 5.33
N PHE A 17 10.66 28.34 6.62
CA PHE A 17 11.27 29.28 7.55
C PHE A 17 12.76 29.39 7.18
N GLY A 18 13.06 30.35 6.30
CA GLY A 18 14.34 31.04 6.10
C GLY A 18 15.62 30.20 6.03
N ASP A 19 16.25 30.23 4.85
CA ASP A 19 17.66 29.90 4.59
C ASP A 19 18.59 30.53 5.64
N ASP A 20 19.28 29.69 6.44
CA ASP A 20 20.61 29.89 7.05
C ASP A 20 20.85 28.83 8.14
N THR A 21 21.64 27.80 7.82
CA THR A 21 22.16 26.73 8.72
C THR A 21 21.11 25.78 9.32
N GLU A 22 21.24 24.46 9.07
CA GLU A 22 20.39 23.38 9.62
C GLU A 22 20.50 23.24 11.16
N GLU A 23 20.06 24.24 11.93
CA GLU A 23 19.71 24.05 13.32
C GLU A 23 18.33 23.40 13.38
N ILE A 24 18.32 22.09 13.60
CA ILE A 24 17.13 21.33 13.98
C ILE A 24 16.53 22.00 15.22
N LYS A 25 15.35 22.62 15.08
CA LYS A 25 14.66 23.33 16.18
C LYS A 25 13.36 22.63 16.54
N PRO A 26 13.02 22.55 17.84
CA PRO A 26 11.71 22.04 18.24
C PRO A 26 10.61 22.97 17.73
N LEU A 27 9.54 22.36 17.23
CA LEU A 27 8.35 23.10 16.84
C LEU A 27 7.80 23.85 18.06
N SER A 28 7.56 25.15 17.93
CA SER A 28 6.92 25.90 19.01
C SER A 28 5.41 25.65 19.05
N VAL A 29 4.80 25.83 20.22
CA VAL A 29 3.33 25.76 20.40
C VAL A 29 2.60 26.74 19.48
N GLU A 30 3.15 27.94 19.30
CA GLU A 30 2.59 28.97 18.43
C GLU A 30 2.61 28.52 16.96
N GLN A 31 3.75 27.97 16.50
CA GLN A 31 3.88 27.43 15.15
C GLN A 31 2.94 26.25 14.92
N ALA A 32 2.86 25.30 15.85
CA ALA A 32 1.95 24.16 15.75
C ALA A 32 0.49 24.62 15.67
N THR A 33 0.10 25.62 16.47
CA THR A 33 -1.26 26.17 16.47
C THR A 33 -1.59 26.87 15.15
N GLU A 34 -0.65 27.66 14.63
CA GLU A 34 -0.79 28.34 13.34
C GLU A 34 -0.92 27.34 12.19
N LEU A 35 -0.11 26.27 12.19
CA LEU A 35 -0.18 25.21 11.18
C LEU A 35 -1.56 24.55 11.14
N VAL A 36 -2.11 24.18 12.30
CA VAL A 36 -3.45 23.58 12.40
C VAL A 36 -4.55 24.55 11.96
N ALA A 37 -4.41 25.84 12.28
CA ALA A 37 -5.42 26.84 11.93
C ALA A 37 -5.43 27.21 10.44
N THR A 38 -4.27 27.16 9.78
CA THR A 38 -4.09 27.65 8.40
C THR A 38 -4.14 26.55 7.35
N THR A 39 -3.75 25.32 7.72
CA THR A 39 -3.65 24.20 6.76
C THR A 39 -5.03 23.60 6.50
N LYS A 40 -5.38 23.46 5.22
CA LYS A 40 -6.58 22.73 4.78
C LYS A 40 -6.16 21.44 4.08
N GLY A 41 -6.74 20.30 4.47
CA GLY A 41 -6.37 19.00 3.92
C GLY A 41 -5.13 18.43 4.62
N ALA A 42 -4.25 17.75 3.90
CA ALA A 42 -3.05 17.13 4.49
C ALA A 42 -2.07 18.18 5.06
N LEU A 43 -1.55 17.91 6.25
CA LEU A 43 -0.50 18.70 6.90
C LEU A 43 0.81 17.92 6.84
N PHE A 44 1.82 18.56 6.27
CA PHE A 44 3.16 18.00 6.11
C PHE A 44 4.10 18.72 7.07
N LEU A 45 4.79 17.95 7.91
CA LEU A 45 5.95 18.43 8.64
C LEU A 45 7.21 18.04 7.89
N ASP A 46 8.04 19.04 7.62
CA ASP A 46 9.30 18.89 6.91
C ASP A 46 10.41 18.34 7.81
N ARG A 47 11.44 17.82 7.14
CA ARG A 47 12.67 17.30 7.75
C ARG A 47 13.32 18.34 8.66
N GLY A 48 13.83 17.91 9.81
CA GLY A 48 14.46 18.79 10.81
C GLY A 48 13.54 19.43 11.85
N THR A 49 12.26 19.05 11.92
CA THR A 49 11.33 19.52 12.97
C THR A 49 11.31 18.54 14.14
N ILE A 50 11.81 18.94 15.32
CA ILE A 50 11.65 18.12 16.54
C ILE A 50 10.23 18.29 17.08
N LEU A 51 9.51 17.18 17.17
CA LEU A 51 8.16 17.14 17.74
C LEU A 51 8.22 16.80 19.23
N THR A 52 7.58 17.62 20.04
CA THR A 52 7.36 17.35 21.48
C THR A 52 5.95 16.79 21.69
N PRO A 53 5.67 16.07 22.79
CA PRO A 53 4.31 15.61 23.09
C PRO A 53 3.27 16.74 23.12
N GLU A 54 3.64 17.93 23.59
CA GLU A 54 2.77 19.10 23.62
C GLU A 54 2.41 19.59 22.22
N THR A 55 3.40 19.72 21.34
CA THR A 55 3.14 20.13 19.94
C THR A 55 2.41 19.06 19.14
N ALA A 56 2.71 17.78 19.40
CA ALA A 56 1.97 16.66 18.82
C ALA A 56 0.48 16.68 19.20
N GLU A 57 0.14 17.02 20.45
CA GLU A 57 -1.25 17.13 20.89
C GLU A 57 -1.99 18.27 20.20
N ILE A 58 -1.29 19.35 19.85
CA ILE A 58 -1.85 20.44 19.06
C ILE A 58 -2.11 19.95 17.63
N LEU A 59 -1.11 19.34 16.99
CA LEU A 59 -1.23 18.83 15.62
C LEU A 59 -2.30 17.74 15.50
N ALA A 60 -2.51 16.92 16.53
CA ALA A 60 -3.53 15.89 16.55
C ALA A 60 -4.97 16.44 16.39
N ARG A 61 -5.18 17.74 16.70
CA ARG A 61 -6.47 18.43 16.50
C ARG A 61 -6.74 18.80 15.04
N HIS A 62 -5.79 18.61 14.15
CA HIS A 62 -5.97 18.82 12.73
C HIS A 62 -7.00 17.83 12.18
N ASP A 63 -7.84 18.27 11.25
CA ASP A 63 -8.90 17.43 10.67
C ASP A 63 -8.40 16.57 9.48
N GLY A 64 -7.26 16.91 8.89
CA GLY A 64 -6.68 16.21 7.74
C GLY A 64 -5.54 15.27 8.11
N ALA A 65 -5.06 14.51 7.13
CA ALA A 65 -3.93 13.58 7.32
C ALA A 65 -2.67 14.30 7.81
N LEU A 66 -1.91 13.64 8.68
CA LEU A 66 -0.65 14.12 9.23
C LEU A 66 0.53 13.35 8.62
N TYR A 67 1.45 14.05 7.97
CA TYR A 67 2.68 13.48 7.42
C TYR A 67 3.89 13.96 8.22
N LEU A 68 4.49 13.05 8.98
CA LEU A 68 5.57 13.33 9.94
C LEU A 68 6.89 12.72 9.45
N ARG A 69 7.72 13.52 8.77
CA ARG A 69 8.84 13.01 7.96
C ARG A 69 10.15 12.70 8.70
N GLU A 70 10.35 13.13 9.94
CA GLU A 70 11.53 12.73 10.73
C GLU A 70 11.19 12.69 12.23
N VAL A 71 10.49 11.64 12.66
CA VAL A 71 10.31 11.32 14.08
C VAL A 71 11.27 10.19 14.41
N ASP A 72 12.57 10.50 14.56
CA ASP A 72 13.61 9.47 14.72
C ASP A 72 13.32 8.50 15.88
N VAL A 73 12.75 9.03 16.96
CA VAL A 73 12.32 8.27 18.13
C VAL A 73 10.89 8.63 18.49
N LEU A 74 9.97 7.70 18.29
CA LEU A 74 8.60 7.82 18.79
C LEU A 74 8.55 7.32 20.23
N THR A 75 8.60 8.22 21.20
CA THR A 75 8.39 7.85 22.62
C THR A 75 6.91 7.52 22.87
N PRO A 76 6.58 6.74 23.91
CA PRO A 76 5.19 6.44 24.25
C PRO A 76 4.34 7.69 24.49
N GLU A 77 4.90 8.75 25.07
CA GLU A 77 4.19 10.01 25.31
C GLU A 77 3.88 10.74 24.00
N LEU A 78 4.81 10.69 23.05
CA LEU A 78 4.62 11.26 21.72
C LEU A 78 3.58 10.47 20.93
N ALA A 79 3.64 9.14 20.99
CA ALA A 79 2.62 8.25 20.44
C ALA A 79 1.24 8.52 21.04
N GLU A 80 1.14 8.78 22.34
CA GLU A 80 -0.13 9.05 23.03
C GLU A 80 -0.75 10.36 22.58
N ALA A 81 0.07 11.40 22.40
CA ALA A 81 -0.39 12.66 21.85
C ALA A 81 -0.91 12.51 20.41
N LEU A 82 -0.19 11.77 19.56
CA LEU A 82 -0.56 11.55 18.16
C LEU A 82 -1.77 10.62 17.99
N ALA A 83 -1.92 9.60 18.84
CA ALA A 83 -3.03 8.65 18.78
C ALA A 83 -4.41 9.31 18.99
N LYS A 84 -4.46 10.52 19.56
CA LYS A 84 -5.68 11.34 19.69
C LYS A 84 -6.19 11.89 18.35
N HIS A 85 -5.35 11.91 17.32
CA HIS A 85 -5.75 12.29 15.98
C HIS A 85 -6.78 11.30 15.43
N SER A 86 -7.66 11.75 14.54
CA SER A 86 -8.75 10.93 14.00
C SER A 86 -8.59 10.53 12.53
N GLY A 87 -7.69 11.19 11.80
CA GLY A 87 -7.36 10.90 10.41
C GLY A 87 -6.15 9.98 10.25
N GLU A 88 -5.65 9.87 9.02
CA GLU A 88 -4.45 9.11 8.67
C GLU A 88 -3.20 9.76 9.28
N ILE A 89 -2.35 8.94 9.88
CA ILE A 89 -1.03 9.37 10.36
C ILE A 89 0.05 8.60 9.60
N ASN A 90 0.95 9.35 8.99
CA ASN A 90 2.13 8.83 8.34
C ASN A 90 3.38 9.17 9.16
N PHE A 91 4.17 8.15 9.50
CA PHE A 91 5.38 8.25 10.29
C PHE A 91 6.60 7.82 9.49
N GLU A 92 7.62 8.66 9.45
CA GLU A 92 8.97 8.25 9.13
C GLU A 92 9.72 7.97 10.45
N VAL A 93 9.50 6.77 11.02
CA VAL A 93 10.22 6.25 12.20
C VAL A 93 11.12 5.08 11.80
N SER A 94 12.39 5.12 12.21
CA SER A 94 13.36 4.03 11.92
C SER A 94 13.27 2.88 12.92
N THR A 95 12.80 3.17 14.13
CA THR A 95 12.59 2.20 15.20
C THR A 95 11.25 2.45 15.88
N LEU A 96 10.60 1.38 16.31
CA LEU A 96 9.35 1.42 17.06
C LEU A 96 9.48 0.45 18.25
N THR A 97 9.19 0.94 19.45
CA THR A 97 9.14 0.08 20.64
C THR A 97 7.76 -0.52 20.80
N LYS A 98 7.66 -1.61 21.56
CA LYS A 98 6.38 -2.26 21.86
C LYS A 98 5.41 -1.28 22.53
N GLU A 99 5.87 -0.49 23.49
CA GLU A 99 5.04 0.45 24.26
C GLU A 99 4.47 1.55 23.35
N ALA A 100 5.29 2.11 22.46
CA ALA A 100 4.82 3.10 21.49
C ALA A 100 3.82 2.48 20.50
N ALA A 101 4.07 1.25 20.04
CA ALA A 101 3.14 0.52 19.17
C ALA A 101 1.79 0.22 19.85
N GLU A 102 1.79 -0.17 21.13
CA GLU A 102 0.57 -0.43 21.91
C GLU A 102 -0.28 0.83 22.09
N VAL A 103 0.38 1.98 22.25
CA VAL A 103 -0.30 3.27 22.32
C VAL A 103 -0.87 3.65 20.95
N LEU A 104 -0.08 3.53 19.88
CA LEU A 104 -0.54 3.80 18.52
C LEU A 104 -1.69 2.89 18.09
N ALA A 105 -1.72 1.64 18.52
CA ALA A 105 -2.80 0.71 18.17
C ALA A 105 -4.19 1.20 18.63
N LYS A 106 -4.25 2.09 19.63
CA LYS A 106 -5.50 2.73 20.10
C LYS A 106 -6.04 3.80 19.15
N HIS A 107 -5.21 4.30 18.25
CA HIS A 107 -5.61 5.23 17.19
C HIS A 107 -6.74 4.63 16.35
N LYS A 108 -7.61 5.49 15.80
CA LYS A 108 -8.80 5.07 15.06
C LYS A 108 -8.71 5.25 13.55
N GLY A 109 -7.74 6.03 13.07
CA GLY A 109 -7.43 6.16 11.66
C GLY A 109 -6.38 5.14 11.21
N SER A 110 -5.92 5.30 9.97
CA SER A 110 -4.89 4.46 9.37
C SER A 110 -3.49 4.87 9.84
N LEU A 111 -2.62 3.88 10.04
CA LEU A 111 -1.23 4.06 10.43
C LEU A 111 -0.31 3.64 9.29
N ASP A 112 0.39 4.61 8.70
CA ASP A 112 1.40 4.34 7.67
C ASP A 112 2.80 4.61 8.21
N ILE A 113 3.62 3.57 8.30
CA ILE A 113 4.99 3.61 8.80
C ILE A 113 5.94 3.45 7.61
N CYS A 114 6.63 4.54 7.28
CA CYS A 114 7.34 4.66 6.02
C CYS A 114 8.74 4.04 6.02
N VAL A 115 9.54 4.24 7.07
CA VAL A 115 10.99 3.91 7.06
C VAL A 115 11.39 2.76 7.99
N LEU A 116 10.44 2.14 8.67
CA LEU A 116 10.70 1.00 9.55
C LEU A 116 11.07 -0.24 8.73
N THR A 117 12.32 -0.70 8.86
CA THR A 117 12.86 -1.81 8.05
C THR A 117 12.83 -3.16 8.74
N THR A 118 12.63 -3.18 10.06
CA THR A 118 12.57 -4.40 10.89
C THR A 118 11.55 -4.21 12.02
N LEU A 119 10.86 -5.27 12.41
CA LEU A 119 10.01 -5.28 13.59
C LEU A 119 10.78 -5.74 14.82
N SER A 120 10.74 -4.95 15.88
CA SER A 120 11.24 -5.34 17.19
C SER A 120 10.25 -6.30 17.88
N GLU A 121 10.74 -7.04 18.88
CA GLU A 121 9.92 -7.98 19.66
C GLU A 121 8.63 -7.32 20.18
N GLY A 122 7.49 -7.97 19.95
CA GLY A 122 6.17 -7.53 20.39
C GLY A 122 5.55 -6.37 19.62
N VAL A 123 6.25 -5.74 18.66
CA VAL A 123 5.68 -4.68 17.82
C VAL A 123 4.57 -5.23 16.92
N ALA A 124 4.78 -6.39 16.30
CA ALA A 124 3.76 -7.04 15.47
C ALA A 124 2.50 -7.36 16.29
N GLU A 125 2.65 -7.85 17.51
CA GLU A 125 1.54 -8.15 18.43
C GLU A 125 0.73 -6.90 18.78
N ALA A 126 1.44 -5.82 19.12
CA ALA A 126 0.82 -4.54 19.44
C ALA A 126 0.03 -3.99 18.24
N LEU A 127 0.66 -3.95 17.06
CA LEU A 127 0.02 -3.48 15.83
C LEU A 127 -1.18 -4.36 15.45
N ALA A 128 -1.12 -5.68 15.64
CA ALA A 128 -2.23 -6.58 15.34
C ALA A 128 -3.50 -6.32 16.18
N THR A 129 -3.42 -5.53 17.25
CA THR A 129 -4.59 -5.09 18.03
C THR A 129 -5.26 -3.84 17.48
N HIS A 130 -4.64 -3.17 16.50
CA HIS A 130 -5.19 -1.99 15.86
C HIS A 130 -6.42 -2.36 15.00
N ASP A 131 -7.49 -1.56 15.14
CA ASP A 131 -8.74 -1.77 14.40
C ASP A 131 -8.77 -1.06 13.03
N GLY A 132 -7.69 -0.36 12.64
CA GLY A 132 -7.56 0.34 11.37
C GLY A 132 -6.49 -0.27 10.45
N SER A 133 -6.30 0.35 9.28
CA SER A 133 -5.31 -0.07 8.29
C SER A 133 -3.88 0.17 8.79
N VAL A 134 -2.97 -0.77 8.50
CA VAL A 134 -1.55 -0.66 8.83
C VAL A 134 -0.70 -0.80 7.57
N GLY A 135 0.10 0.22 7.28
CA GLY A 135 1.13 0.21 6.24
C GLY A 135 2.53 0.15 6.84
N LEU A 136 3.35 -0.82 6.42
CA LEU A 136 4.77 -0.91 6.75
C LEU A 136 5.56 -0.83 5.44
N HIS A 137 5.82 0.40 4.97
CA HIS A 137 6.25 0.63 3.60
C HIS A 137 7.71 0.23 3.32
N SER A 138 8.60 0.25 4.30
CA SER A 138 10.02 -0.12 4.11
C SER A 138 10.40 -1.50 4.68
N LEU A 139 9.43 -2.29 5.13
CA LEU A 139 9.70 -3.59 5.74
C LEU A 139 10.11 -4.62 4.67
N LYS A 140 11.40 -4.97 4.63
CA LYS A 140 11.96 -5.85 3.58
C LYS A 140 11.85 -7.34 3.88
N THR A 141 11.83 -7.69 5.16
CA THR A 141 11.80 -9.07 5.64
C THR A 141 10.79 -9.19 6.76
N LEU A 142 10.12 -10.33 6.84
CA LEU A 142 9.14 -10.64 7.87
C LEU A 142 9.38 -12.05 8.38
N SER A 143 9.39 -12.23 9.70
CA SER A 143 9.46 -13.56 10.29
C SER A 143 8.11 -14.27 10.12
N LEU A 144 8.10 -15.61 10.20
CA LEU A 144 6.85 -16.37 10.16
C LEU A 144 5.91 -15.99 11.32
N GLU A 145 6.46 -15.78 12.52
CA GLU A 145 5.70 -15.40 13.71
C GLU A 145 5.04 -14.02 13.57
N ASP A 146 5.79 -13.04 13.05
CA ASP A 146 5.24 -11.70 12.78
C ASP A 146 4.18 -11.76 11.69
N ALA A 147 4.38 -12.56 10.64
CA ALA A 147 3.41 -12.76 9.58
C ALA A 147 2.10 -13.37 10.09
N GLU A 148 2.17 -14.40 10.93
CA GLU A 148 1.00 -15.00 11.56
C GLU A 148 0.28 -14.01 12.48
N THR A 149 1.03 -13.14 13.15
CA THR A 149 0.48 -12.14 14.05
C THR A 149 -0.21 -11.01 13.27
N LEU A 150 0.46 -10.43 12.28
CA LEU A 150 -0.09 -9.37 11.43
C LEU A 150 -1.27 -9.86 10.59
N SER A 151 -1.35 -11.15 10.25
CA SER A 151 -2.51 -11.71 9.52
C SER A 151 -3.84 -11.54 10.28
N LYS A 152 -3.80 -11.32 11.60
CA LYS A 152 -4.98 -11.15 12.47
C LYS A 152 -5.54 -9.72 12.47
N LEU A 153 -4.87 -8.77 11.81
CA LEU A 153 -5.40 -7.42 11.59
C LEU A 153 -6.78 -7.49 10.92
N LYS A 154 -7.67 -6.54 11.28
CA LYS A 154 -9.07 -6.52 10.85
C LYS A 154 -9.36 -5.58 9.66
N ASP A 155 -8.31 -4.96 9.12
CA ASP A 155 -8.37 -4.01 8.02
C ASP A 155 -7.08 -4.14 7.19
N TRP A 156 -6.86 -3.26 6.22
CA TRP A 156 -5.82 -3.41 5.21
C TRP A 156 -4.43 -3.55 5.81
N LEU A 157 -3.68 -4.51 5.26
CA LEU A 157 -2.27 -4.72 5.53
C LEU A 157 -1.45 -4.38 4.28
N CYS A 158 -0.62 -3.36 4.38
CA CYS A 158 0.20 -2.87 3.27
C CYS A 158 1.69 -3.09 3.56
N LEU A 159 2.32 -4.01 2.82
CA LEU A 159 3.74 -4.39 2.90
C LEU A 159 4.41 -4.27 1.52
N PRO A 160 4.46 -3.07 0.92
CA PRO A 160 4.81 -2.88 -0.49
C PRO A 160 6.28 -3.14 -0.82
N SER A 161 7.19 -3.13 0.16
CA SER A 161 8.62 -3.42 -0.04
C SER A 161 9.07 -4.78 0.52
N LEU A 162 8.13 -5.68 0.81
CA LEU A 162 8.42 -7.03 1.31
C LEU A 162 8.99 -7.91 0.19
N SER A 163 10.28 -7.75 -0.07
CA SER A 163 11.01 -8.44 -1.14
C SER A 163 11.29 -9.93 -0.87
N ALA A 164 11.48 -10.30 0.40
CA ALA A 164 11.84 -11.66 0.81
C ALA A 164 10.60 -12.39 1.34
N LEU A 165 9.89 -13.09 0.45
CA LEU A 165 8.68 -13.82 0.78
C LEU A 165 8.89 -15.32 0.58
N SER A 166 8.93 -16.08 1.68
CA SER A 166 8.92 -17.55 1.61
C SER A 166 7.49 -18.07 1.44
N PRO A 167 7.28 -19.30 0.93
CA PRO A 167 5.96 -19.90 0.84
C PRO A 167 5.21 -19.95 2.19
N GLU A 168 5.92 -20.16 3.29
CA GLU A 168 5.35 -20.22 4.64
C GLU A 168 4.86 -18.84 5.12
N VAL A 169 5.66 -17.80 4.88
CA VAL A 169 5.27 -16.41 5.20
C VAL A 169 4.10 -15.97 4.34
N ALA A 170 4.10 -16.32 3.05
CA ALA A 170 2.98 -16.07 2.15
C ALA A 170 1.69 -16.78 2.60
N GLU A 171 1.79 -18.04 3.04
CA GLU A 171 0.66 -18.79 3.57
C GLU A 171 0.14 -18.20 4.88
N ALA A 172 1.01 -17.71 5.76
CA ALA A 172 0.62 -16.98 6.96
C ALA A 172 -0.14 -15.69 6.62
N LEU A 173 0.41 -14.86 5.73
CA LEU A 173 -0.23 -13.60 5.29
C LEU A 173 -1.54 -13.85 4.55
N ALA A 174 -1.66 -14.92 3.78
CA ALA A 174 -2.89 -15.27 3.06
C ALA A 174 -4.09 -15.56 3.99
N LYS A 175 -3.84 -15.86 5.28
CA LYS A 175 -4.90 -16.02 6.30
C LYS A 175 -5.58 -14.69 6.66
N HIS A 176 -4.96 -13.56 6.32
CA HIS A 176 -5.57 -12.24 6.46
C HIS A 176 -6.89 -12.19 5.67
N GLN A 177 -7.91 -11.53 6.22
CA GLN A 177 -9.27 -11.57 5.66
C GLN A 177 -9.57 -10.38 4.74
N ASP A 178 -8.91 -9.24 4.97
CA ASP A 178 -9.14 -8.00 4.24
C ASP A 178 -8.05 -7.76 3.19
N ALA A 179 -7.87 -6.51 2.75
CA ALA A 179 -6.96 -6.22 1.65
C ALA A 179 -5.49 -6.44 2.04
N LEU A 180 -4.80 -7.25 1.24
CA LEU A 180 -3.38 -7.50 1.36
C LEU A 180 -2.64 -6.85 0.18
N ILE A 181 -1.79 -5.87 0.47
CA ILE A 181 -0.92 -5.23 -0.52
C ILE A 181 0.52 -5.70 -0.27
N LEU A 182 1.11 -6.38 -1.26
CA LEU A 182 2.50 -6.83 -1.24
C LEU A 182 3.23 -6.24 -2.44
N GLY A 183 4.55 -6.09 -2.36
CA GLY A 183 5.32 -5.63 -3.51
C GLY A 183 6.82 -5.89 -3.43
N GLU A 184 7.54 -5.42 -4.45
CA GLU A 184 8.99 -5.58 -4.67
C GLU A 184 9.50 -7.04 -4.79
N CYS A 185 8.62 -8.05 -4.74
CA CYS A 185 8.95 -9.39 -5.20
C CYS A 185 9.13 -9.38 -6.73
N THR A 186 10.36 -9.10 -7.16
CA THR A 186 10.77 -9.06 -8.58
C THR A 186 10.45 -10.38 -9.28
N ASP A 187 10.60 -11.51 -8.56
CA ASP A 187 10.30 -12.86 -9.03
C ASP A 187 9.35 -13.57 -8.04
N LEU A 188 8.06 -13.59 -8.36
CA LEU A 188 7.08 -14.37 -7.61
C LEU A 188 7.20 -15.85 -7.98
N SER A 189 7.68 -16.68 -7.05
CA SER A 189 7.77 -18.13 -7.29
C SER A 189 6.36 -18.75 -7.40
N PRO A 190 6.20 -19.87 -8.14
CA PRO A 190 4.92 -20.56 -8.22
C PRO A 190 4.36 -21.00 -6.86
N GLU A 191 5.23 -21.39 -5.92
CA GLU A 191 4.86 -21.81 -4.57
C GLU A 191 4.31 -20.64 -3.73
N VAL A 192 4.96 -19.49 -3.82
CA VAL A 192 4.50 -18.25 -3.16
C VAL A 192 3.17 -17.80 -3.78
N ALA A 193 3.07 -17.82 -5.11
CA ALA A 193 1.83 -17.52 -5.82
C ALA A 193 0.67 -18.45 -5.41
N GLU A 194 0.94 -19.75 -5.23
CA GLU A 194 -0.06 -20.73 -4.77
C GLU A 194 -0.48 -20.50 -3.32
N ALA A 195 0.46 -20.11 -2.45
CA ALA A 195 0.15 -19.73 -1.08
C ALA A 195 -0.75 -18.48 -1.03
N LEU A 196 -0.39 -17.43 -1.77
CA LEU A 196 -1.17 -16.18 -1.84
C LEU A 196 -2.53 -16.36 -2.50
N ALA A 197 -2.67 -17.27 -3.46
CA ALA A 197 -3.96 -17.56 -4.10
C ALA A 197 -5.03 -18.10 -3.14
N LYS A 198 -4.64 -18.59 -1.95
CA LYS A 198 -5.56 -19.01 -0.87
C LYS A 198 -6.21 -17.83 -0.14
N HIS A 199 -5.70 -16.61 -0.32
CA HIS A 199 -6.26 -15.41 0.27
C HIS A 199 -7.66 -15.12 -0.30
N ASN A 200 -8.62 -14.72 0.54
CA ASN A 200 -9.99 -14.48 0.10
C ASN A 200 -10.30 -13.01 -0.19
N GLY A 201 -9.48 -12.09 0.33
CA GLY A 201 -9.65 -10.65 0.17
C GLY A 201 -9.07 -10.11 -1.14
N MET A 202 -8.95 -8.78 -1.20
CA MET A 202 -8.27 -8.09 -2.29
C MET A 202 -6.77 -8.35 -2.18
N LEU A 203 -6.17 -8.91 -3.23
CA LEU A 203 -4.73 -9.10 -3.33
C LEU A 203 -4.16 -8.10 -4.33
N ASN A 204 -3.30 -7.20 -3.83
CA ASN A 204 -2.58 -6.26 -4.68
C ASN A 204 -1.10 -6.61 -4.66
N LEU A 205 -0.59 -7.05 -5.80
CA LEU A 205 0.81 -7.32 -6.02
C LEU A 205 1.37 -6.13 -6.81
N LYS A 206 2.25 -5.34 -6.17
CA LYS A 206 2.89 -4.14 -6.74
C LYS A 206 4.33 -4.37 -7.18
N TYR A 207 4.79 -3.60 -8.16
CA TYR A 207 6.19 -3.56 -8.62
C TYR A 207 6.76 -4.91 -9.11
N GLN A 208 5.94 -5.73 -9.78
CA GLN A 208 6.43 -6.96 -10.43
C GLN A 208 7.06 -6.60 -11.77
N THR A 209 8.30 -7.02 -12.01
CA THR A 209 8.90 -6.82 -13.34
C THR A 209 8.25 -7.77 -14.36
N SER A 210 8.01 -9.02 -13.95
CA SER A 210 7.40 -10.05 -14.80
C SER A 210 6.66 -11.10 -13.95
N LEU A 211 5.81 -11.89 -14.60
CA LEU A 211 5.09 -12.99 -13.98
C LEU A 211 5.28 -14.24 -14.85
N THR A 212 5.77 -15.32 -14.25
CA THR A 212 5.92 -16.59 -14.97
C THR A 212 4.55 -17.22 -15.25
N ASP A 213 4.44 -18.02 -16.32
CA ASP A 213 3.21 -18.72 -16.67
C ASP A 213 2.69 -19.61 -15.52
N GLN A 214 3.61 -20.21 -14.75
CA GLN A 214 3.27 -21.06 -13.59
C GLN A 214 2.73 -20.24 -12.41
N ALA A 215 3.38 -19.12 -12.08
CA ALA A 215 2.89 -18.21 -11.04
C ALA A 215 1.54 -17.59 -11.43
N ALA A 216 1.36 -17.22 -12.71
CA ALA A 216 0.08 -16.77 -13.25
C ALA A 216 -1.02 -17.82 -13.12
N ALA A 217 -0.71 -19.10 -13.41
CA ALA A 217 -1.64 -20.21 -13.24
C ALA A 217 -2.00 -20.48 -11.77
N ALA A 218 -1.07 -20.26 -10.85
CA ALA A 218 -1.34 -20.35 -9.42
C ALA A 218 -2.24 -19.19 -8.95
N LEU A 219 -1.90 -17.94 -9.29
CA LEU A 219 -2.70 -16.75 -8.95
C LEU A 219 -4.10 -16.77 -9.56
N ALA A 220 -4.27 -17.35 -10.75
CA ALA A 220 -5.60 -17.48 -11.36
C ALA A 220 -6.60 -18.29 -10.50
N LYS A 221 -6.12 -19.09 -9.53
CA LYS A 221 -6.97 -19.80 -8.56
C LYS A 221 -7.54 -18.88 -7.47
N HIS A 222 -6.97 -17.70 -7.27
CA HIS A 222 -7.51 -16.65 -6.40
C HIS A 222 -8.91 -16.26 -6.89
N ARG A 223 -9.82 -15.97 -5.97
CA ARG A 223 -11.23 -15.65 -6.29
C ARG A 223 -11.62 -14.22 -5.98
N GLY A 224 -10.78 -13.49 -5.25
CA GLY A 224 -11.01 -12.10 -4.89
C GLY A 224 -10.63 -11.15 -6.02
N TRP A 225 -10.50 -9.86 -5.68
CA TRP A 225 -9.94 -8.88 -6.62
C TRP A 225 -8.42 -9.03 -6.63
N LEU A 226 -7.86 -9.32 -7.81
CA LEU A 226 -6.43 -9.39 -8.06
C LEU A 226 -5.97 -8.15 -8.83
N THR A 227 -5.00 -7.42 -8.26
CA THR A 227 -4.29 -6.32 -8.96
C THR A 227 -2.84 -6.72 -9.16
N LEU A 228 -2.35 -6.59 -10.39
CA LEU A 228 -0.99 -6.95 -10.80
C LEU A 228 -0.31 -5.74 -11.44
N ASP A 229 0.76 -5.27 -10.83
CA ASP A 229 1.58 -4.20 -11.38
C ASP A 229 2.75 -4.78 -12.18
N ILE A 230 2.43 -5.37 -13.34
CA ILE A 230 3.41 -6.01 -14.24
C ILE A 230 3.68 -5.16 -15.50
N GLY A 231 4.95 -5.06 -15.90
CA GLY A 231 5.34 -4.34 -17.12
C GLY A 231 5.10 -5.12 -18.41
N THR A 232 5.16 -6.46 -18.36
CA THR A 232 4.97 -7.35 -19.50
C THR A 232 4.13 -8.56 -19.12
N LEU A 233 3.35 -9.08 -20.07
CA LEU A 233 2.51 -10.26 -19.89
C LEU A 233 2.72 -11.22 -21.06
N THR A 234 3.16 -12.44 -20.77
CA THR A 234 3.33 -13.49 -21.77
C THR A 234 1.97 -14.03 -22.23
N PRO A 235 1.87 -14.63 -23.43
CA PRO A 235 0.64 -15.31 -23.85
C PRO A 235 0.20 -16.45 -22.91
N GLY A 236 1.17 -17.17 -22.33
CA GLY A 236 0.90 -18.25 -21.37
C GLY A 236 0.31 -17.73 -20.06
N ALA A 237 0.91 -16.69 -19.48
CA ALA A 237 0.39 -16.02 -18.30
C ALA A 237 -0.99 -15.39 -18.55
N ALA A 238 -1.19 -14.75 -19.72
CA ALA A 238 -2.49 -14.21 -20.12
C ALA A 238 -3.57 -15.31 -20.21
N LEU A 239 -3.24 -16.45 -20.80
CA LEU A 239 -4.15 -17.60 -20.90
C LEU A 239 -4.50 -18.17 -19.53
N ALA A 240 -3.55 -18.18 -18.60
CA ALA A 240 -3.78 -18.59 -17.23
C ALA A 240 -4.70 -17.61 -16.49
N LEU A 241 -4.36 -16.31 -16.48
CA LEU A 241 -5.11 -15.26 -15.79
C LEU A 241 -6.49 -15.03 -16.38
N ALA A 242 -6.72 -15.30 -17.67
CA ALA A 242 -8.05 -15.27 -18.27
C ALA A 242 -9.04 -16.24 -17.59
N LYS A 243 -8.55 -17.26 -16.88
CA LYS A 243 -9.38 -18.21 -16.10
C LYS A 243 -9.72 -17.71 -14.70
N HIS A 244 -9.10 -16.63 -14.23
CA HIS A 244 -9.49 -16.00 -12.98
C HIS A 244 -10.95 -15.55 -13.06
N GLU A 245 -11.73 -15.80 -12.02
CA GLU A 245 -13.17 -15.50 -11.98
C GLU A 245 -13.49 -14.18 -11.27
N GLY A 246 -12.49 -13.59 -10.60
CA GLY A 246 -12.61 -12.31 -9.90
C GLY A 246 -12.29 -11.12 -10.81
N ARG A 247 -12.30 -9.93 -10.21
CA ARG A 247 -11.86 -8.70 -10.88
C ARG A 247 -10.34 -8.74 -11.06
N LEU A 248 -9.88 -8.46 -12.27
CA LEU A 248 -8.47 -8.39 -12.62
C LEU A 248 -8.09 -6.97 -13.04
N ASP A 249 -7.04 -6.42 -12.44
CA ASP A 249 -6.53 -5.08 -12.77
C ASP A 249 -5.04 -5.15 -13.09
N PHE A 250 -4.63 -4.57 -14.22
CA PHE A 250 -3.23 -4.43 -14.60
C PHE A 250 -2.83 -2.95 -14.56
N SER A 251 -2.17 -2.54 -13.48
CA SER A 251 -1.77 -1.13 -13.28
C SER A 251 -0.51 -0.72 -14.04
N GLY A 252 0.38 -1.67 -14.31
CA GLY A 252 1.70 -1.42 -14.93
C GLY A 252 1.82 -1.82 -16.40
N LEU A 253 0.79 -2.46 -16.97
CA LEU A 253 0.88 -3.09 -18.28
C LEU A 253 0.72 -2.05 -19.40
N LYS A 254 1.83 -1.72 -20.06
CA LYS A 254 1.87 -0.68 -21.11
C LYS A 254 1.68 -1.23 -22.51
N THR A 255 2.03 -2.48 -22.75
CA THR A 255 1.96 -3.12 -24.07
C THR A 255 1.39 -4.53 -23.95
N LEU A 256 0.72 -4.99 -25.00
CA LEU A 256 0.11 -6.31 -25.05
C LEU A 256 0.17 -6.84 -26.48
N CYS A 257 0.62 -8.09 -26.65
CA CYS A 257 0.63 -8.75 -27.97
C CYS A 257 -0.74 -9.35 -28.31
N ASP A 258 -0.93 -9.70 -29.57
CA ASP A 258 -2.21 -10.17 -30.11
C ASP A 258 -2.65 -11.50 -29.46
N GLU A 259 -1.72 -12.42 -29.21
CA GLU A 259 -2.03 -13.70 -28.56
C GLU A 259 -2.49 -13.52 -27.11
N ALA A 260 -1.83 -12.62 -26.36
CA ALA A 260 -2.19 -12.31 -24.99
C ALA A 260 -3.53 -11.55 -24.92
N ALA A 261 -3.78 -10.63 -25.86
CA ALA A 261 -5.07 -9.96 -26.00
C ALA A 261 -6.20 -10.94 -26.34
N SER A 262 -5.97 -11.89 -27.26
CA SER A 262 -6.91 -12.94 -27.61
C SER A 262 -7.26 -13.84 -26.41
N ALA A 263 -6.28 -14.11 -25.55
CA ALA A 263 -6.50 -14.84 -24.31
C ALA A 263 -7.34 -14.03 -23.31
N LEU A 264 -6.94 -12.79 -23.01
CA LEU A 264 -7.63 -11.91 -22.06
C LEU A 264 -9.05 -11.52 -22.51
N ALA A 265 -9.31 -11.45 -23.82
CA ALA A 265 -10.66 -11.22 -24.36
C ALA A 265 -11.68 -12.25 -23.86
N LYS A 266 -11.24 -13.45 -23.46
CA LYS A 266 -12.08 -14.53 -22.95
C LYS A 266 -12.30 -14.49 -21.42
N HIS A 267 -11.65 -13.55 -20.73
CA HIS A 267 -11.79 -13.40 -19.28
C HIS A 267 -13.25 -13.10 -18.91
N ARG A 268 -13.72 -13.72 -17.83
CA ARG A 268 -15.09 -13.60 -17.34
C ARG A 268 -15.05 -12.83 -16.03
N GLY A 269 -15.20 -11.51 -16.11
CA GLY A 269 -15.08 -10.61 -14.98
C GLY A 269 -14.65 -9.22 -15.43
N GLU A 270 -14.68 -8.26 -14.51
CA GLU A 270 -14.13 -6.92 -14.77
C GLU A 270 -12.63 -7.03 -14.98
N LEU A 271 -12.16 -6.66 -16.17
CA LEU A 271 -10.75 -6.57 -16.50
C LEU A 271 -10.37 -5.13 -16.82
N ASN A 272 -9.46 -4.56 -16.05
CA ASN A 272 -8.96 -3.20 -16.29
C ASN A 272 -7.60 -3.22 -16.98
N LEU A 273 -7.54 -2.64 -18.17
CA LEU A 273 -6.34 -2.43 -18.99
C LEU A 273 -6.11 -0.94 -19.25
N GLY A 274 -6.59 -0.06 -18.37
CA GLY A 274 -6.62 1.39 -18.55
C GLY A 274 -5.26 2.07 -18.72
N HIS A 275 -4.15 1.37 -18.45
CA HIS A 275 -2.79 1.88 -18.58
C HIS A 275 -2.08 1.46 -19.87
N LEU A 276 -2.77 0.75 -20.78
CA LEU A 276 -2.18 0.38 -22.07
C LEU A 276 -1.80 1.62 -22.89
N GLU A 277 -0.54 1.66 -23.31
CA GLU A 277 0.02 2.70 -24.16
C GLU A 277 0.09 2.27 -25.62
N THR A 278 0.41 1.00 -25.87
CA THR A 278 0.58 0.43 -27.22
C THR A 278 -0.21 -0.86 -27.38
N LEU A 279 -1.02 -0.95 -28.43
CA LEU A 279 -1.88 -2.09 -28.75
C LEU A 279 -2.09 -2.12 -30.27
N SER A 280 -2.09 -3.31 -30.89
CA SER A 280 -2.42 -3.43 -32.31
C SER A 280 -3.91 -3.19 -32.56
N ALA A 281 -4.29 -2.91 -33.81
CA ALA A 281 -5.69 -2.76 -34.17
C ALA A 281 -6.49 -4.06 -33.96
N GLU A 282 -5.87 -5.20 -34.28
CA GLU A 282 -6.47 -6.54 -34.13
C GLU A 282 -6.67 -6.89 -32.64
N ALA A 283 -5.67 -6.65 -31.80
CA ALA A 283 -5.77 -6.84 -30.36
C ALA A 283 -6.85 -5.94 -29.72
N ALA A 284 -6.95 -4.69 -30.16
CA ALA A 284 -8.00 -3.78 -29.70
C ALA A 284 -9.40 -4.28 -30.10
N GLU A 285 -9.58 -4.77 -31.32
CA GLU A 285 -10.84 -5.36 -31.77
C GLU A 285 -11.23 -6.60 -30.96
N MET A 286 -10.27 -7.49 -30.68
CA MET A 286 -10.50 -8.67 -29.84
C MET A 286 -10.95 -8.28 -28.43
N LEU A 287 -10.28 -7.31 -27.79
CA LEU A 287 -10.62 -6.89 -26.42
C LEU A 287 -11.96 -6.16 -26.34
N ARG A 288 -12.32 -5.34 -27.34
CA ARG A 288 -13.64 -4.68 -27.43
C ARG A 288 -14.81 -5.65 -27.53
N SER A 289 -14.57 -6.88 -28.00
CA SER A 289 -15.62 -7.90 -28.10
C SER A 289 -16.20 -8.29 -26.74
N ASN A 290 -15.49 -7.99 -25.65
CA ASN A 290 -15.90 -8.24 -24.28
C ASN A 290 -16.19 -6.93 -23.54
N PRO A 291 -17.46 -6.65 -23.18
CA PRO A 291 -17.86 -5.38 -22.57
C PRO A 291 -17.34 -5.16 -21.14
N ASP A 292 -16.90 -6.22 -20.46
CA ASP A 292 -16.36 -6.14 -19.10
C ASP A 292 -14.88 -5.71 -19.08
N ILE A 293 -14.25 -5.58 -20.26
CA ILE A 293 -12.88 -5.12 -20.42
C ILE A 293 -12.86 -3.60 -20.56
N ARG A 294 -12.21 -2.92 -19.62
CA ARG A 294 -11.97 -1.48 -19.66
C ARG A 294 -10.67 -1.17 -20.39
N LEU A 295 -10.80 -0.52 -21.54
CA LEU A 295 -9.67 -0.01 -22.33
C LEU A 295 -9.48 1.51 -22.16
N PRO A 296 -8.26 2.03 -22.38
CA PRO A 296 -8.00 3.46 -22.54
C PRO A 296 -8.82 4.03 -23.71
N GLU A 297 -9.24 5.30 -23.63
CA GLU A 297 -10.14 5.91 -24.62
C GLU A 297 -9.64 5.80 -26.06
N LYS A 298 -8.32 5.91 -26.28
CA LYS A 298 -7.70 5.80 -27.60
C LYS A 298 -7.82 4.43 -28.27
N PHE A 299 -8.18 3.39 -27.50
CA PHE A 299 -8.38 2.01 -27.96
C PHE A 299 -9.83 1.54 -27.82
N ARG A 300 -10.75 2.43 -27.44
CA ARG A 300 -12.19 2.13 -27.45
C ARG A 300 -12.77 2.15 -28.85
#